data_AF-A0A7U7J2A8-F1
#
_entry.id   AF-A0A7U7J2A8-F1
#
_cell.length_a   1.000
_cell.length_b   1.000
_cell.length_c   1.000
_cell.angle_alpha   90.00
_cell.angle_beta   90.00
_cell.angle_gamma   90.00
#
_symmetry.space_group_name_H-M   'P 1'
#
loop_
_entity.id
_entity.type
_entity.pdbx_description
1 polymer ?
#
loop_
_entity_poly.entity_id
_entity_poly.type
_entity_poly.pdbx_seq_one_letter_code
_entity_poly.pdbx_strand_id
1 'polypeptide(L)'
;MNTDNLSVLGLTIDYGPYGWLEPYDPAWTPNTTDASGRRYCYANQHHIELWNLSRFGRALTPLLQAAEGIEQGLTVYRTTFERTYRELVAAKLGLETLEDTAGEKLLADLLELLQACRD
;
A
#
# COMPACT_ATOMS: atom_id res chain seq x y z
N MET A 1 -6.30 3.25 -9.15
CA MET A 1 -5.91 1.83 -9.06
C MET A 1 -7.15 0.95 -9.25
N ASN A 2 -7.70 0.95 -10.47
CA ASN A 2 -8.81 0.04 -10.81
C ASN A 2 -8.28 -1.39 -10.96
N THR A 3 -9.16 -2.39 -10.92
CA THR A 3 -8.77 -3.81 -11.03
C THR A 3 -8.17 -4.17 -12.39
N ASP A 4 -8.55 -3.47 -13.47
CA ASP A 4 -7.96 -3.60 -14.81
C ASP A 4 -6.49 -3.09 -14.86
N ASN A 5 -6.09 -2.24 -13.93
CA ASN A 5 -4.73 -1.70 -13.81
C ASN A 5 -3.88 -2.43 -12.76
N LEU A 6 -4.36 -3.57 -12.25
CA LEU A 6 -3.57 -4.47 -11.42
C LEU A 6 -2.90 -5.53 -12.30
N SER A 7 -1.59 -5.41 -12.51
CA SER A 7 -0.82 -6.44 -13.20
C SER A 7 -0.72 -7.70 -12.35
N VAL A 8 -1.09 -8.85 -12.93
CA VAL A 8 -0.91 -10.17 -12.29
C VAL A 8 0.57 -10.50 -12.01
N LEU A 9 1.49 -9.82 -12.71
CA LEU A 9 2.94 -9.96 -12.52
C LEU A 9 3.49 -9.02 -11.41
N GLY A 10 2.63 -8.20 -10.78
CA GLY A 10 3.06 -7.22 -9.78
C GLY A 10 3.79 -6.00 -10.35
N LEU A 11 3.61 -5.71 -11.65
CA LEU A 11 4.23 -4.56 -12.32
C LEU A 11 3.36 -3.30 -12.18
N THR A 12 4.00 -2.14 -11.99
CA THR A 12 3.33 -0.85 -12.14
C THR A 12 2.97 -0.63 -13.62
N ILE A 13 1.69 -0.38 -13.90
CA ILE A 13 1.16 -0.22 -15.26
C ILE A 13 0.17 0.94 -15.32
N ASP A 14 -0.22 1.31 -16.54
CA ASP A 14 -1.20 2.36 -16.83
C ASP A 14 -0.87 3.72 -16.18
N TYR A 15 0.23 4.31 -16.64
CA TYR A 15 0.71 5.62 -16.20
C TYR A 15 -0.19 6.75 -16.71
N GLY A 16 -1.29 6.99 -15.99
CA GLY A 16 -2.19 8.14 -16.17
C GLY A 16 -1.83 9.31 -15.25
N PRO A 17 -2.77 9.81 -14.42
CA PRO A 17 -2.49 10.89 -13.48
C PRO A 17 -1.76 10.34 -12.25
N TYR A 18 -0.50 9.94 -12.41
CA TYR A 18 0.39 9.60 -11.30
C TYR A 18 1.19 10.83 -10.85
N GLY A 19 1.85 10.72 -9.70
CA GLY A 19 2.88 11.68 -9.33
C GLY A 19 3.63 11.22 -8.09
N TRP A 20 4.66 11.98 -7.75
CA TRP A 20 5.45 11.78 -6.55
C TRP A 20 4.96 12.73 -5.45
N LEU A 21 5.11 12.32 -4.19
CA LEU A 21 4.94 13.23 -3.08
C LEU A 21 6.05 14.28 -3.13
N GLU A 22 5.67 15.56 -3.13
CA GLU A 22 6.59 16.69 -2.95
C GLU A 22 6.73 16.96 -1.45
N PRO A 23 5.69 17.45 -0.73
CA PRO A 23 5.62 17.31 0.72
C PRO A 23 5.03 15.96 1.12
N TYR A 24 5.36 15.49 2.33
CA TYR A 24 4.75 14.26 2.85
C TYR A 24 3.27 14.49 3.20
N ASP A 25 2.40 13.95 2.35
CA ASP A 25 0.95 14.00 2.53
C ASP A 25 0.30 12.62 2.39
N PRO A 26 -0.10 11.99 3.51
CA PRO A 26 -0.82 10.71 3.49
C PRO A 26 -2.13 10.74 2.67
N ALA A 27 -2.81 11.89 2.63
CA ALA A 27 -4.08 12.08 1.94
C ALA A 27 -3.91 12.60 0.50
N TRP A 28 -2.69 12.79 0.02
CA TRP A 28 -2.44 13.32 -1.31
C TRP A 28 -2.85 12.33 -2.39
N THR A 29 -3.46 12.87 -3.45
CA THR A 29 -3.80 12.13 -4.67
C THR A 29 -3.48 13.01 -5.88
N PRO A 30 -2.79 12.48 -6.90
CA PRO A 30 -2.59 13.16 -8.17
C PRO A 30 -3.83 13.10 -9.07
N ASN A 31 -4.79 12.22 -8.76
CA ASN A 31 -5.98 12.02 -9.56
C ASN A 31 -7.05 13.06 -9.22
N THR A 32 -7.19 14.07 -10.08
CA THR A 32 -8.16 15.17 -9.91
C THR A 32 -9.62 14.70 -9.88
N THR A 33 -9.95 13.60 -10.57
CA THR A 33 -11.31 13.04 -10.56
C THR A 33 -11.65 12.29 -9.27
N ASP A 34 -10.64 11.87 -8.51
CA ASP A 34 -10.77 11.22 -7.20
C ASP A 34 -10.40 12.19 -6.05
N ALA A 35 -10.24 13.49 -6.33
CA ALA A 35 -9.80 14.45 -5.32
C ALA A 35 -10.75 14.54 -4.10
N SER A 36 -12.05 14.37 -4.32
CA SER A 36 -13.08 14.41 -3.26
C SER A 36 -13.21 13.08 -2.52
N GLY A 37 -13.13 11.96 -3.24
CA GLY A 37 -13.26 10.61 -2.68
C GLY A 37 -11.99 10.11 -2.01
N ARG A 38 -10.83 10.58 -2.48
CA ARG A 38 -9.48 10.19 -2.03
C ARG A 38 -9.31 8.68 -1.99
N ARG A 39 -10.02 7.95 -2.84
CA ARG A 39 -10.00 6.49 -2.88
C ARG A 39 -8.58 5.98 -3.13
N TYR A 40 -7.85 6.64 -4.01
CA TYR A 40 -6.49 6.27 -4.43
C TYR A 40 -5.41 7.19 -3.83
N CYS A 41 -5.71 7.90 -2.74
CA CYS A 41 -4.69 8.69 -2.05
C CYS A 41 -3.55 7.80 -1.54
N TYR A 42 -2.37 8.41 -1.36
CA TYR A 42 -1.11 7.73 -1.06
C TYR A 42 -1.25 6.69 0.06
N ALA A 43 -1.77 7.09 1.23
CA ALA A 43 -1.88 6.20 2.37
C ALA A 43 -2.91 5.07 2.17
N ASN A 44 -3.88 5.23 1.26
CA ASN A 44 -4.92 4.22 1.05
C ASN A 44 -4.54 3.17 0.00
N GLN A 45 -3.45 3.36 -0.76
CA GLN A 45 -3.10 2.50 -1.90
C GLN A 45 -2.95 1.02 -1.51
N HIS A 46 -2.30 0.73 -0.39
CA HIS A 46 -2.08 -0.64 0.08
C HIS A 46 -3.39 -1.36 0.47
N HIS A 47 -4.39 -0.63 0.98
CA HIS A 47 -5.72 -1.17 1.24
C HIS A 47 -6.53 -1.38 -0.05
N ILE A 48 -6.40 -0.47 -1.02
CA ILE A 48 -7.02 -0.63 -2.33
C ILE A 48 -6.46 -1.86 -3.05
N GLU A 49 -5.17 -2.11 -2.94
CA GLU A 49 -4.53 -3.28 -3.54
C GLU A 49 -5.03 -4.58 -2.88
N LEU A 50 -5.13 -4.62 -1.55
CA LEU A 50 -5.78 -5.73 -0.85
C LEU A 50 -7.24 -5.93 -1.33
N TRP A 51 -7.98 -4.85 -1.55
CA TRP A 51 -9.34 -4.92 -2.08
C TRP A 51 -9.35 -5.47 -3.51
N ASN A 52 -8.44 -5.05 -4.39
CA ASN A 52 -8.31 -5.57 -5.75
C ASN A 52 -7.97 -7.06 -5.76
N LEU A 53 -7.04 -7.51 -4.91
CA LEU A 53 -6.71 -8.92 -4.73
C LEU A 53 -7.91 -9.74 -4.24
N SER A 54 -8.76 -9.17 -3.38
CA SER A 54 -10.01 -9.84 -2.98
C SER A 54 -10.97 -10.03 -4.15
N ARG A 55 -11.02 -9.07 -5.10
CA ARG A 55 -11.83 -9.20 -6.33
C ARG A 55 -11.25 -10.26 -7.25
N PHE A 56 -9.92 -10.29 -7.39
CA PHE A 56 -9.22 -11.31 -8.18
C PHE A 56 -9.45 -12.71 -7.61
N GLY A 57 -9.27 -12.90 -6.30
CA GLY A 57 -9.55 -14.17 -5.62
C GLY A 57 -10.99 -14.64 -5.82
N ARG A 58 -11.97 -13.73 -5.74
CA ARG A 58 -13.37 -14.05 -6.05
C ARG A 58 -13.59 -14.49 -7.50
N ALA A 59 -12.86 -13.92 -8.47
CA ALA A 59 -12.94 -14.35 -9.86
C ALA A 59 -12.36 -15.77 -10.05
N LEU A 60 -11.44 -16.19 -9.19
CA LEU A 60 -10.84 -17.53 -9.20
C LEU A 60 -11.67 -18.58 -8.46
N THR A 61 -12.77 -18.23 -7.78
CA THR A 61 -13.60 -19.18 -7.02
C THR A 61 -14.05 -20.41 -7.81
N PRO A 62 -14.39 -20.34 -9.12
CA PRO A 62 -14.71 -21.56 -9.89
C PRO A 62 -13.55 -22.55 -10.02
N LEU A 63 -12.31 -22.08 -9.87
CA LEU A 63 -11.08 -22.87 -9.95
C LEU A 63 -10.58 -23.29 -8.56
N LEU A 64 -10.81 -22.45 -7.56
CA LEU A 64 -10.41 -22.67 -6.17
C LEU A 64 -11.53 -23.40 -5.45
N GLN A 65 -11.34 -24.70 -5.21
CA GLN A 65 -12.33 -25.58 -4.57
C GLN A 65 -12.77 -25.14 -3.16
N ALA A 66 -12.09 -24.15 -2.55
CA ALA A 66 -12.45 -23.59 -1.25
C ALA A 66 -12.08 -22.09 -1.15
N ALA A 67 -12.90 -21.33 -0.42
CA ALA A 67 -12.64 -19.92 -0.10
C ALA A 67 -11.41 -19.71 0.79
N GLU A 68 -10.97 -20.75 1.49
CA GLU A 68 -9.83 -20.72 2.40
C GLU A 68 -8.52 -20.30 1.70
N GLY A 69 -8.27 -20.78 0.48
CA GLY A 69 -7.08 -20.40 -0.28
C GLY A 69 -7.02 -18.92 -0.63
N ILE A 70 -8.19 -18.28 -0.82
CA ILE A 70 -8.28 -16.83 -1.06
C ILE A 70 -7.87 -16.08 0.21
N GLU A 71 -8.44 -16.42 1.37
CA GLU A 71 -8.12 -15.77 2.63
C GLU A 71 -6.66 -15.96 3.06
N GLN A 72 -6.09 -17.14 2.81
CA GLN A 72 -4.66 -17.40 3.00
C GLN A 72 -3.82 -16.45 2.13
N GLY A 73 -4.14 -16.31 0.83
CA GLY A 73 -3.44 -15.37 -0.06
C GLY A 73 -3.55 -13.91 0.38
N LEU A 74 -4.73 -13.47 0.82
CA LEU A 74 -4.93 -12.11 1.35
C LEU A 74 -4.15 -11.89 2.66
N THR A 75 -3.99 -12.92 3.48
CA THR A 75 -3.16 -12.87 4.68
C THR A 75 -1.68 -12.73 4.34
N VAL A 76 -1.19 -13.48 3.35
CA VAL A 76 0.18 -13.36 2.85
C VAL A 76 0.46 -11.94 2.33
N TYR A 77 -0.50 -11.31 1.64
CA TYR A 77 -0.34 -9.93 1.20
C TYR A 77 -0.13 -8.96 2.38
N ARG A 78 -0.99 -9.03 3.41
CA ARG A 78 -0.91 -8.12 4.57
C ARG A 78 0.44 -8.23 5.27
N THR A 79 0.85 -9.44 5.59
CA THR A 79 2.12 -9.67 6.30
C THR A 79 3.33 -9.30 5.45
N THR A 80 3.29 -9.58 4.14
CA THR A 80 4.36 -9.21 3.22
C THR A 80 4.47 -7.69 3.08
N PHE A 81 3.34 -6.98 2.93
CA PHE A 81 3.32 -5.53 2.83
C PHE A 81 3.89 -4.87 4.09
N GLU A 82 3.39 -5.24 5.28
CA GLU A 82 3.82 -4.66 6.55
C GLU A 82 5.32 -4.87 6.80
N ARG A 83 5.82 -6.09 6.57
CA ARG A 83 7.24 -6.41 6.70
C ARG A 83 8.09 -5.64 5.70
N THR A 84 7.74 -5.69 4.42
CA THR A 84 8.53 -5.03 3.35
C THR A 84 8.54 -3.51 3.54
N TYR A 85 7.43 -2.91 3.97
CA TYR A 85 7.37 -1.48 4.27
C TYR A 85 8.37 -1.09 5.37
N ARG A 86 8.41 -1.86 6.47
CA ARG A 86 9.38 -1.62 7.56
C ARG A 86 10.81 -1.82 7.10
N GLU A 87 11.11 -2.88 6.36
CA GLU A 87 12.44 -3.14 5.79
C GLU A 87 12.90 -1.97 4.89
N LEU A 88 12.01 -1.46 4.04
CA LEU A 88 12.31 -0.33 3.15
C LEU A 88 12.55 0.99 3.91
N VAL A 89 11.77 1.26 4.97
CA VAL A 89 11.99 2.46 5.79
C VAL A 89 13.27 2.33 6.61
N ALA A 90 13.55 1.16 7.20
CA ALA A 90 14.79 0.90 7.91
C ALA A 90 16.01 1.15 7.00
N ALA A 91 15.98 0.59 5.78
CA ALA A 91 17.04 0.79 4.80
C ALA A 91 17.20 2.28 4.41
N LYS A 92 16.09 3.03 4.25
CA LYS A 92 16.13 4.48 3.98
C LYS A 92 16.76 5.29 5.12
N LEU A 93 16.66 4.81 6.36
CA LEU A 93 17.27 5.42 7.54
C LEU A 93 18.69 4.90 7.83
N GLY A 94 19.18 3.92 7.06
CA GLY A 94 20.46 3.26 7.32
C GLY A 94 20.45 2.35 8.54
N LEU A 95 19.28 1.84 8.93
CA LEU A 95 19.08 0.93 10.05
C LEU A 95 18.92 -0.51 9.55
N GLU A 96 19.28 -1.48 10.39
CA GLU A 96 19.12 -2.91 10.07
C GLU A 96 17.66 -3.37 10.16
N THR A 97 16.89 -2.89 11.14
CA THR A 97 15.49 -3.29 11.36
C THR A 97 14.69 -2.23 12.12
N LEU A 98 13.36 -2.32 12.03
CA LEU A 98 12.36 -1.54 12.78
C LEU A 98 11.29 -2.46 13.40
N GLU A 99 11.64 -3.70 13.72
CA GLU A 99 10.69 -4.72 14.21
C GLU A 99 10.40 -4.63 15.71
N ASP A 100 11.24 -3.94 16.49
CA ASP A 100 11.03 -3.77 17.93
C ASP A 100 10.15 -2.55 18.26
N THR A 101 9.73 -2.46 19.53
CA THR A 101 8.87 -1.36 20.00
C THR A 101 9.52 0.03 19.82
N ALA A 102 10.85 0.11 19.88
CA ALA A 102 11.57 1.35 19.65
C ALA A 102 11.51 1.78 18.17
N GLY A 103 11.70 0.83 17.25
CA GLY A 103 11.57 1.02 15.80
C GLY A 103 10.14 1.40 15.39
N GLU A 104 9.13 0.79 16.00
CA GLU A 104 7.73 1.18 15.81
C GLU A 104 7.47 2.62 16.20
N LYS A 105 7.95 3.02 17.39
CA LYS A 105 7.81 4.40 17.85
C LYS A 105 8.56 5.37 16.94
N LEU A 106 9.79 5.03 16.54
CA LEU A 106 10.60 5.85 15.64
C LEU A 106 9.89 6.09 14.31
N LEU A 107 9.32 5.03 13.72
CA LEU A 107 8.56 5.13 12.47
C LEU A 107 7.35 6.04 12.64
N ALA A 108 6.57 5.86 13.71
CA ALA A 108 5.40 6.69 13.97
C ALA A 108 5.76 8.17 14.15
N ASP A 109 6.75 8.47 15.00
CA ASP A 109 7.24 9.83 15.25
C ASP A 109 7.77 10.48 13.96
N LEU A 110 8.50 9.73 13.13
CA LEU A 110 9.04 10.23 11.86
C LEU A 110 7.92 10.65 10.89
N LEU A 111 6.92 9.79 10.70
CA LEU A 111 5.81 10.09 9.78
C LEU A 111 4.97 11.27 10.28
N GLU A 112 4.78 11.40 11.60
CA GLU A 112 4.10 12.54 12.21
C GLU A 112 4.89 13.85 11.97
N LEU A 113 6.20 13.84 12.20
CA LEU A 113 7.08 14.99 11.95
C LEU A 113 7.09 15.40 10.48
N LEU A 114 7.22 14.43 9.55
CA LEU A 114 7.18 14.70 8.12
C LEU A 114 5.85 15.33 7.70
N GLN A 115 4.74 14.93 8.32
CA GLN A 115 3.43 15.50 8.04
C GLN A 115 3.25 16.89 8.66
N ALA A 116 3.89 17.16 9.80
CA ALA A 116 3.86 18.47 10.45
C ALA A 116 4.67 19.54 9.69
N CYS A 117 5.77 19.15 9.04
CA CYS A 117 6.67 20.05 8.31
C CYS A 117 6.24 20.35 6.86
N ARG A 118 4.93 20.38 6.56
CA ARG A 118 4.40 20.76 5.24
C ARG A 118 4.46 22.28 5.03
N ASP A 119 5.67 22.80 4.85
CA ASP A 119 5.88 24.16 4.32
C ASP A 119 6.30 24.09 2.84
#